data_AF-A0A940B6M9-F1
#
_entry.id   AF-A0A940B6M9-F1
#
_cell.length_a   1.000
_cell.length_b   1.000
_cell.length_c   1.000
_cell.angle_alpha   90.00
_cell.angle_beta   90.00
_cell.angle_gamma   90.00
#
_symmetry.space_group_name_H-M   'P 1'
#
loop_
_entity.id
_entity.type
_entity.pdbx_description
1 polymer ?
#
loop_
_entity_poly.entity_id
_entity_poly.type
_entity_poly.pdbx_seq_one_letter_code
_entity_poly.pdbx_strand_id
1 'polypeptide(L)'
;YQLDDCFLIFWFRFFFKYQALVENKALKALDTIIRRDYSGVSGLMMERYFARKFQEQGKYIIGKWWDRKGFNEIDLVVVDPIGKEAWAYELKKDESRYDEESFKKKVDIMVQQTPELHKMKIHIGSLSKSDM
;
A
#
# COMPACT_ATOMS: atom_id res chain seq x y z
N TYR A 1 -11.27 -1.26 15.16
CA TYR A 1 -11.54 0.00 14.44
C TYR A 1 -10.23 0.56 13.93
N GLN A 2 -10.13 0.88 12.64
CA GLN A 2 -8.97 1.52 12.02
C GLN A 2 -9.43 2.83 11.37
N LEU A 3 -8.66 3.91 11.56
CA LEU A 3 -8.91 5.20 10.92
C LEU A 3 -8.72 5.05 9.40
N ASP A 4 -9.74 5.36 8.59
CA ASP A 4 -9.67 5.21 7.13
C ASP A 4 -9.35 6.51 6.35
N ASP A 5 -8.69 7.46 7.01
CA ASP A 5 -8.38 8.76 6.39
C ASP A 5 -6.88 9.10 6.52
N CYS A 6 -6.24 9.33 5.37
CA CYS A 6 -4.81 9.63 5.29
C CYS A 6 -4.46 10.95 6.01
N PHE A 7 -5.31 11.97 5.92
CA PHE A 7 -5.09 13.24 6.62
C PHE A 7 -5.19 13.05 8.13
N LEU A 8 -6.21 12.35 8.63
CA LEU A 8 -6.36 12.12 10.06
C LEU A 8 -5.23 11.24 10.63
N ILE A 9 -4.78 10.22 9.90
CA ILE A 9 -3.60 9.42 10.30
C ILE A 9 -2.38 10.32 10.45
N PHE A 10 -2.11 11.17 9.46
CA PHE A 10 -0.98 12.09 9.47
C PHE A 10 -1.11 13.11 10.62
N TRP A 11 -2.30 13.68 10.80
CA TRP A 11 -2.61 14.62 11.86
C TRP A 11 -2.36 14.02 13.25
N PHE A 12 -2.93 12.85 13.52
CA PHE A 12 -2.76 12.19 14.83
C PHE A 12 -1.30 11.79 15.07
N ARG A 13 -0.59 11.34 14.03
CA ARG A 13 0.80 10.90 14.15
C ARG A 13 1.78 12.04 14.49
N PHE A 14 1.52 13.25 13.98
CA PHE A 14 2.47 14.36 14.03
C PHE A 14 1.96 15.62 14.72
N PHE A 15 0.78 16.12 14.38
CA PHE A 15 0.29 17.38 14.95
C PHE A 15 -0.32 17.18 16.33
N PHE A 16 -1.20 16.19 16.48
CA PHE A 16 -1.82 15.88 17.77
C PHE A 16 -0.80 15.36 18.78
N LYS A 17 0.04 14.38 18.38
CA LYS A 17 1.06 13.80 19.26
C LYS A 17 2.08 14.83 19.77
N TYR A 18 2.43 15.81 18.95
CA TYR A 18 3.42 16.85 19.29
C TYR A 18 2.76 18.23 19.40
N GLN A 19 1.54 18.29 19.93
CA GLN A 19 0.75 19.51 20.04
C GLN A 19 1.50 20.64 20.78
N ALA A 20 2.26 20.30 21.83
CA ALA A 20 3.09 21.28 22.55
C ALA A 20 4.09 22.01 21.62
N LEU A 21 4.65 21.34 20.61
CA LEU A 21 5.53 22.00 19.63
C LEU A 21 4.77 22.96 18.73
N VAL A 22 3.53 22.63 18.38
CA VAL A 22 2.64 23.49 17.59
C VAL A 22 2.28 24.75 18.39
N GLU A 23 1.82 24.58 19.63
CA GLU A 23 1.39 25.66 20.53
C GLU A 23 2.53 26.65 20.83
N ASN A 24 3.75 26.12 21.04
CA ASN A 24 4.93 26.94 21.30
C ASN A 24 5.60 27.47 20.01
N LYS A 25 4.96 27.32 18.84
CA LYS A 25 5.50 27.71 17.51
C LYS A 25 6.88 27.11 17.19
N ALA A 26 7.22 25.97 17.81
CA ALA A 26 8.47 25.25 17.60
C ALA A 26 8.44 24.39 16.31
N LEU A 27 8.06 25.01 15.18
CA LEU A 27 7.75 24.31 13.92
C LEU A 27 8.97 23.64 13.27
N LYS A 28 10.18 24.15 13.49
CA LYS A 28 11.42 23.51 12.99
C LYS A 28 11.66 22.15 13.64
N ALA A 29 11.40 22.03 14.94
CA ALA A 29 11.51 20.77 15.66
C ALA A 29 10.45 19.77 15.15
N LEU A 30 9.23 20.25 14.92
CA LEU A 30 8.16 19.44 14.33
C LEU A 30 8.49 18.96 12.91
N ASP A 31 8.98 19.83 12.03
CA ASP A 31 9.41 19.45 10.66
C ASP A 31 10.49 18.36 10.70
N THR A 32 11.46 18.48 11.61
CA THR A 32 12.52 17.47 11.79
C THR A 32 11.93 16.12 12.18
N ILE A 33 10.99 16.10 13.12
CA ILE A 33 10.30 14.88 13.56
C ILE A 33 9.50 14.28 12.40
N ILE A 34 8.74 15.09 11.68
CA ILE A 34 7.94 14.64 10.52
C ILE A 34 8.86 14.00 9.50
N ARG A 35 9.93 14.67 9.05
CA ARG A 35 10.84 14.12 8.03
C ARG A 35 11.46 12.80 8.43
N ARG A 36 11.88 12.67 9.70
CA ARG A 36 12.48 11.44 10.24
C ARG A 36 11.49 10.27 10.23
N ASP A 37 10.27 10.52 10.67
CA ASP A 37 9.27 9.47 10.94
C ASP A 37 8.26 9.30 9.78
N TYR A 38 8.26 10.17 8.77
CA TYR A 38 7.30 10.17 7.66
C TYR A 38 7.29 8.84 6.91
N SER A 39 8.47 8.24 6.76
CA SER A 39 8.63 6.95 6.11
C SER A 39 7.76 5.85 6.75
N GLY A 40 7.50 5.91 8.06
CA GLY A 40 6.67 4.93 8.77
C GLY A 40 5.18 5.02 8.46
N VAL A 41 4.68 6.18 8.01
CA VAL A 41 3.27 6.38 7.65
C VAL A 41 3.04 6.47 6.14
N SER A 42 4.05 6.89 5.38
CA SER A 42 3.90 7.09 3.93
C SER A 42 3.60 5.80 3.15
N GLY A 43 4.00 4.63 3.67
CA GLY A 43 3.69 3.33 3.04
C GLY A 43 2.20 3.03 3.06
N LEU A 44 1.57 3.12 4.25
CA LEU A 44 0.13 2.95 4.40
C LEU A 44 -0.68 3.96 3.58
N MET A 45 -0.22 5.20 3.50
CA MET A 45 -0.89 6.24 2.69
C MET A 45 -0.83 5.90 1.19
N MET A 46 0.28 5.32 0.74
CA MET A 46 0.47 4.90 -0.65
C MET A 46 -0.41 3.71 -1.01
N GLU A 47 -0.49 2.70 -0.14
CA GLU A 47 -1.42 1.57 -0.28
C GLU A 47 -2.86 2.06 -0.47
N ARG A 48 -3.29 2.99 0.38
CA ARG A 48 -4.65 3.55 0.34
C ARG A 48 -4.90 4.39 -0.90
N TYR A 49 -3.91 5.17 -1.32
CA TYR A 49 -4.00 5.94 -2.55
C TYR A 49 -4.28 5.04 -3.74
N PHE A 50 -3.47 3.98 -3.94
CA PHE A 50 -3.66 3.08 -5.06
C PHE A 50 -4.95 2.28 -4.95
N ALA A 51 -5.31 1.78 -3.77
CA ALA A 51 -6.59 1.12 -3.55
C ALA A 51 -7.76 2.02 -3.99
N ARG A 52 -7.76 3.29 -3.58
CA ARG A 52 -8.80 4.26 -3.98
C ARG A 52 -8.75 4.58 -5.48
N LYS A 53 -7.57 4.79 -6.05
CA LYS A 53 -7.38 5.02 -7.50
C LYS A 53 -8.00 3.90 -8.34
N PHE A 54 -7.80 2.63 -7.95
CA PHE A 54 -8.41 1.49 -8.64
C PHE A 54 -9.91 1.35 -8.36
N GLN A 55 -10.39 1.65 -7.16
CA GLN A 55 -11.84 1.71 -6.86
C GLN A 55 -12.56 2.73 -7.73
N GLU A 56 -11.96 3.91 -7.91
CA GLU A 56 -12.50 4.98 -8.78
C GLU A 56 -12.54 4.56 -10.25
N GLN A 57 -11.66 3.64 -10.67
CA GLN A 57 -11.68 3.01 -11.99
C GLN A 57 -12.69 1.86 -12.10
N GLY A 58 -13.50 1.61 -11.06
CA GLY A 58 -14.49 0.53 -11.02
C GLY A 58 -13.89 -0.86 -10.79
N LYS A 59 -12.62 -0.95 -10.37
CA LYS A 59 -11.98 -2.23 -10.04
C LYS A 59 -12.29 -2.65 -8.61
N TYR A 60 -12.37 -3.96 -8.39
CA TYR A 60 -12.59 -4.51 -7.05
C TYR A 60 -11.25 -4.69 -6.31
N ILE A 61 -11.17 -4.22 -5.07
CA ILE A 61 -9.95 -4.31 -4.26
C ILE A 61 -10.07 -5.47 -3.28
N ILE A 62 -9.21 -6.48 -3.45
CA ILE A 62 -9.01 -7.52 -2.43
C ILE A 62 -8.15 -6.96 -1.29
N GLY A 63 -7.19 -6.08 -1.61
CA GLY A 63 -6.29 -5.47 -0.65
C GLY A 63 -5.00 -6.26 -0.49
N LYS A 64 -4.41 -6.24 0.71
CA LYS A 64 -3.20 -7.02 1.02
C LYS A 64 -3.47 -8.50 1.03
N TRP A 65 -2.54 -9.28 0.52
CA TRP A 65 -2.54 -10.73 0.64
C TRP A 65 -1.29 -11.20 1.38
N TRP A 66 -1.49 -12.20 2.25
CA TRP A 66 -0.43 -12.86 2.99
C TRP A 66 -0.60 -14.36 2.90
N ASP A 67 0.51 -15.09 2.78
CA ASP A 67 0.46 -16.55 2.92
C ASP A 67 0.15 -16.93 4.38
N ARG A 68 -0.31 -18.18 4.59
CA ARG A 68 -0.68 -18.66 5.94
C ARG A 68 0.44 -18.58 6.97
N LYS A 69 1.70 -18.51 6.52
CA LYS A 69 2.90 -18.44 7.38
C LYS A 69 3.39 -17.01 7.61
N GLY A 70 2.86 -16.03 6.88
CA GLY A 70 3.26 -14.62 6.94
C GLY A 70 4.63 -14.31 6.30
N PHE A 71 5.18 -15.22 5.49
CA PHE A 71 6.48 -15.03 4.82
C PHE A 71 6.36 -14.28 3.50
N ASN A 72 5.21 -14.42 2.83
CA ASN A 72 4.95 -13.79 1.55
C ASN A 72 3.87 -12.72 1.71
N GLU A 73 4.18 -11.50 1.27
CA GLU A 73 3.27 -10.37 1.21
C GLU A 73 3.10 -9.93 -0.24
N ILE A 74 1.85 -9.64 -0.62
CA ILE A 74 1.49 -8.87 -1.79
C ILE A 74 0.72 -7.64 -1.29
N ASP A 75 1.27 -6.46 -1.56
CA ASP A 75 0.79 -5.21 -0.98
C ASP A 75 -0.60 -4.82 -1.49
N LEU A 76 -0.91 -5.14 -2.74
CA LEU A 76 -2.20 -4.81 -3.34
C LEU A 76 -2.61 -5.84 -4.39
N VAL A 77 -3.78 -6.42 -4.19
CA VAL A 77 -4.47 -7.28 -5.17
C VAL A 77 -5.74 -6.58 -5.64
N VAL A 78 -5.82 -6.38 -6.96
CA VAL A 78 -6.94 -5.73 -7.66
C VAL A 78 -7.55 -6.74 -8.62
N VAL A 79 -8.87 -6.78 -8.70
CA VAL A 79 -9.61 -7.75 -9.50
C VAL A 79 -10.64 -7.06 -10.38
N ASP A 80 -10.74 -7.54 -11.61
CA ASP A 80 -11.84 -7.27 -12.52
C ASP A 80 -12.64 -8.56 -12.74
N PRO A 81 -13.75 -8.76 -11.99
CA PRO A 81 -14.56 -9.97 -12.12
C PRO A 81 -15.20 -10.13 -13.51
N ILE A 82 -15.49 -9.02 -14.19
CA ILE A 82 -16.16 -9.00 -15.49
C ILE A 82 -15.16 -9.39 -16.58
N GLY A 83 -13.99 -8.74 -16.59
CA GLY A 83 -12.89 -9.03 -17.51
C GLY A 83 -12.16 -10.35 -17.23
N LYS A 84 -12.38 -10.96 -16.06
CA LYS A 84 -11.62 -12.11 -15.55
C LYS A 84 -10.12 -11.84 -15.51
N GLU A 85 -9.75 -10.64 -15.07
CA GLU A 85 -8.36 -10.23 -14.89
C GLU A 85 -8.09 -9.88 -13.43
N ALA A 86 -6.85 -10.07 -12.99
CA ALA A 86 -6.40 -9.61 -11.68
C ALA A 86 -4.98 -9.04 -11.79
N TRP A 87 -4.67 -8.08 -10.95
CA TRP A 87 -3.36 -7.45 -10.84
C TRP A 87 -2.84 -7.63 -9.43
N ALA A 88 -1.61 -8.13 -9.31
CA ALA A 88 -0.86 -8.19 -8.07
C ALA A 88 0.26 -7.14 -8.14
N TYR A 89 0.31 -6.26 -7.15
CA TYR A 89 1.31 -5.18 -7.08
C TYR A 89 2.14 -5.28 -5.82
N GLU A 90 3.44 -5.05 -5.97
CA GLU A 90 4.34 -4.71 -4.87
C GLU A 90 4.49 -3.18 -4.80
N LEU A 91 4.32 -2.59 -3.62
CA LEU A 91 4.45 -1.15 -3.44
C LEU A 91 5.86 -0.81 -3.01
N LYS A 92 6.54 -0.03 -3.85
CA LYS A 92 7.92 0.40 -3.59
C LYS A 92 8.00 1.91 -3.55
N LYS A 93 8.66 2.45 -2.52
CA LYS A 93 9.00 3.89 -2.50
C LYS A 93 10.06 4.25 -3.53
N ASP A 94 10.89 3.27 -3.86
CA ASP A 94 11.99 3.34 -4.81
C ASP A 94 11.87 2.11 -5.71
N GLU A 95 11.51 2.36 -6.95
CA GLU A 95 11.20 1.35 -7.97
C GLU A 95 12.40 0.45 -8.27
N SER A 96 13.63 0.93 -8.06
CA SER A 96 14.86 0.14 -8.23
C SER A 96 14.97 -1.04 -7.27
N ARG A 97 14.15 -1.07 -6.21
CA ARG A 97 14.06 -2.17 -5.23
C ARG A 97 13.08 -3.25 -5.63
N TYR A 98 12.36 -3.08 -6.74
CA TYR A 98 11.49 -4.11 -7.27
C TYR A 98 12.31 -5.21 -7.95
N ASP A 99 12.03 -6.45 -7.55
CA ASP A 99 12.59 -7.65 -8.17
C ASP A 99 11.43 -8.50 -8.67
N GLU A 100 11.21 -8.46 -9.97
CA GLU A 100 10.10 -9.17 -10.63
C GLU A 100 10.19 -10.68 -10.43
N GLU A 101 11.40 -11.27 -10.44
CA GLU A 101 11.55 -12.72 -10.31
C GLU A 101 11.16 -13.20 -8.90
N SER A 102 11.60 -12.47 -7.88
CA SER A 102 11.22 -12.73 -6.49
C SER A 102 9.73 -12.49 -6.27
N PHE A 103 9.18 -11.41 -6.83
CA PHE A 103 7.76 -11.11 -6.69
C PHE A 103 6.86 -12.12 -7.39
N LYS A 104 7.24 -12.59 -8.59
CA LYS A 104 6.52 -13.63 -9.33
C LYS A 104 6.37 -14.91 -8.51
N LYS A 105 7.42 -15.32 -7.77
CA LYS A 105 7.36 -16.49 -6.86
C LYS A 105 6.32 -16.29 -5.76
N LYS A 106 6.18 -15.08 -5.20
CA LYS A 106 5.13 -14.76 -4.22
C LYS A 106 3.73 -14.84 -4.84
N VAL A 107 3.58 -14.32 -6.06
CA VAL A 107 2.31 -14.36 -6.80
C VAL A 107 1.89 -15.78 -7.15
N ASP A 108 2.82 -16.64 -7.57
CA ASP A 108 2.54 -18.05 -7.84
C ASP A 108 1.99 -18.77 -6.60
N ILE A 109 2.58 -18.48 -5.42
CA ILE A 109 2.09 -19.00 -4.13
C ILE A 109 0.69 -18.45 -3.82
N MET A 110 0.44 -17.16 -4.05
CA MET A 110 -0.89 -16.56 -3.87
C MET A 110 -1.94 -17.25 -4.73
N VAL A 111 -1.65 -17.43 -6.02
CA VAL A 111 -2.56 -18.06 -6.96
C VAL A 111 -2.90 -19.47 -6.50
N GLN A 112 -1.90 -20.29 -6.14
CA GLN A 112 -2.12 -21.65 -5.61
C GLN A 112 -3.01 -21.70 -4.36
N GLN A 113 -2.95 -20.67 -3.51
CA GLN A 113 -3.70 -20.60 -2.25
C GLN A 113 -5.05 -19.87 -2.37
N THR A 114 -5.35 -19.28 -3.53
CA THR A 114 -6.54 -18.43 -3.74
C THR A 114 -7.32 -18.93 -4.96
N PRO A 115 -8.21 -19.93 -4.80
CA PRO A 115 -8.89 -20.60 -5.90
C PRO A 115 -9.70 -19.69 -6.83
N GLU A 116 -10.18 -18.56 -6.32
CA GLU A 116 -10.92 -17.55 -7.10
C GLU A 116 -10.05 -16.97 -8.23
N LEU A 117 -8.73 -16.89 -8.02
CA LEU A 117 -7.78 -16.33 -8.98
C LEU A 117 -7.37 -17.32 -10.09
N HIS A 118 -7.59 -18.64 -9.91
CA HIS A 118 -7.17 -19.66 -10.88
C HIS A 118 -7.77 -19.49 -12.28
N LYS A 119 -8.94 -18.87 -12.37
CA LYS A 119 -9.67 -18.65 -13.64
C LYS A 119 -9.42 -17.27 -14.23
N MET A 120 -8.53 -16.48 -13.63
CA MET A 120 -8.26 -15.11 -14.01
C MET A 120 -6.90 -15.01 -14.67
N LYS A 121 -6.77 -14.07 -15.62
CA LYS A 121 -5.48 -13.68 -16.15
C LYS A 121 -4.77 -12.79 -15.13
N ILE A 122 -3.60 -13.22 -14.66
CA ILE A 122 -2.86 -12.52 -13.61
C ILE A 122 -1.80 -11.61 -14.23
N HIS A 123 -1.82 -10.35 -13.85
CA HIS A 123 -0.81 -9.34 -14.14
C HIS A 123 0.01 -9.07 -12.89
N ILE A 124 1.31 -8.93 -13.04
CA ILE A 124 2.23 -8.60 -11.95
C ILE A 124 2.95 -7.29 -12.25
N GLY A 125 3.25 -6.51 -11.23
CA GLY A 125 4.05 -5.30 -11.38
C GLY A 125 4.39 -4.67 -10.04
N SER A 126 5.02 -3.51 -10.10
CA SER A 126 5.21 -2.65 -8.94
C SER A 126 4.48 -1.33 -9.13
N LEU A 127 4.12 -0.68 -8.01
CA LEU A 127 3.66 0.70 -8.03
C LEU A 127 4.52 1.53 -7.09
N SER A 128 4.87 2.71 -7.58
CA SER A 128 5.82 3.62 -6.97
C SER A 128 5.23 5.03 -6.88
N LYS A 129 5.97 5.97 -6.28
CA LYS A 129 5.55 7.38 -6.24
C LYS A 129 5.42 7.98 -7.65
N SER A 130 6.15 7.45 -8.62
CA SER A 130 6.06 7.84 -10.04
C SER A 130 4.69 7.52 -10.64
N ASP A 131 3.98 6.53 -10.10
CA ASP A 131 2.68 6.07 -10.60
C ASP A 131 1.49 6.77 -9.94
N MET A 132 1.74 7.70 -9.01
CA MET A 132 0.69 8.44 -8.33
C MET A 132 0.03 9.43 -9.28
#